data_AF-A0A1Z4LHY3-F1
#
_entry.id   AF-A0A1Z4LHY3-F1
#
_cell.length_a   1.000
_cell.length_b   1.000
_cell.length_c   1.000
_cell.angle_alpha   90.00
_cell.angle_beta   90.00
_cell.angle_gamma   90.00
#
_symmetry.space_group_name_H-M   'P 1'
#
loop_
_entity.id
_entity.type
_entity.pdbx_description
1 polymer ?
#
loop_
_entity_poly.entity_id
_entity_poly.type
_entity_poly.pdbx_seq_one_letter_code
_entity_poly.pdbx_strand_id
1 'polypeptide(L)' 'MNPVNYTQMSDKQLKKYLVKNRNDKAALQVYLNRRHQYSNPVITNLNESDFEDKILTAIRDQMSKNV' A
#
# COMPACT_ATOMS: atom_id res chain seq x y z
N MET A 1 3.37 -16.94 -24.76
CA MET A 1 2.95 -16.04 -23.68
C MET A 1 4.21 -15.38 -23.14
N ASN A 2 4.34 -14.06 -23.24
CA ASN A 2 5.46 -13.37 -22.60
C ASN A 2 5.21 -13.34 -21.08
N PRO A 3 6.22 -13.64 -20.25
CA PRO A 3 6.08 -13.57 -18.81
C PRO A 3 5.80 -12.11 -18.41
N VAL A 4 4.72 -11.90 -17.65
CA VAL A 4 4.37 -10.57 -17.13
C VAL A 4 5.35 -10.22 -16.01
N ASN A 5 6.09 -9.12 -16.16
CA ASN A 5 7.04 -8.70 -15.15
C ASN A 5 6.37 -7.82 -14.08
N TYR A 6 5.91 -8.46 -13.00
CA TYR A 6 5.24 -7.76 -11.90
C TYR A 6 6.18 -6.83 -11.11
N THR A 7 7.50 -7.10 -11.08
CA THR A 7 8.44 -6.31 -10.29
C THR A 7 8.68 -4.92 -10.88
N GLN A 8 8.52 -4.78 -12.20
CA GLN A 8 8.62 -3.50 -12.90
C GLN A 8 7.34 -2.65 -12.81
N MET A 9 6.22 -3.22 -12.38
CA MET A 9 4.98 -2.46 -12.21
C MET A 9 5.05 -1.60 -10.94
N SER A 10 4.60 -0.36 -11.02
CA SER A 10 4.22 0.42 -9.83
C SER A 10 3.05 -0.24 -9.09
N ASP A 11 2.84 0.09 -7.82
CA ASP A 11 1.74 -0.48 -7.03
C ASP A 11 0.36 -0.14 -7.63
N LYS A 12 0.23 1.05 -8.22
CA LYS A 12 -0.99 1.46 -8.95
C LYS A 12 -1.22 0.58 -10.18
N GLN A 13 -0.17 0.25 -10.93
CA GLN A 13 -0.25 -0.62 -12.11
C GLN A 13 -0.57 -2.06 -11.71
N LEU A 14 0.10 -2.59 -10.68
CA LEU A 14 -0.12 -3.95 -10.18
C LEU A 14 -1.55 -4.12 -9.64
N LYS A 15 -2.09 -3.11 -8.94
CA LYS A 15 -3.48 -3.09 -8.47
C LYS A 15 -4.49 -3.10 -9.62
N LYS A 16 -4.27 -2.28 -10.66
CA LYS A 16 -5.09 -2.28 -11.88
C LYS A 16 -5.03 -3.62 -12.62
N TYR A 17 -3.85 -4.23 -12.67
CA TYR A 17 -3.66 -5.55 -13.27
C TYR A 17 -4.48 -6.62 -12.53
N LEU A 18 -4.44 -6.64 -11.20
CA LEU A 18 -5.17 -7.61 -10.38
C LEU A 18 -6.68 -7.51 -10.53
N VAL A 19 -7.23 -6.31 -10.71
CA VAL A 19 -8.67 -6.13 -10.96
C VAL A 19 -9.12 -6.87 -12.23
N LYS A 20 -8.27 -6.89 -13.26
CA LYS A 20 -8.50 -7.56 -14.54
C LYS A 20 -8.12 -9.05 -14.53
N ASN A 21 -7.18 -9.45 -13.67
CA ASN A 21 -6.61 -10.80 -13.61
C ASN A 21 -6.75 -11.41 -12.21
N ARG A 22 -8.00 -11.51 -11.73
CA ARG A 22 -8.29 -11.89 -10.32
C ARG A 22 -7.78 -13.29 -9.92
N ASN A 23 -7.59 -14.19 -10.87
CA ASN A 23 -7.12 -15.56 -10.63
C ASN A 23 -5.59 -15.70 -10.77
N ASP A 24 -4.87 -14.62 -11.10
CA ASP A 24 -3.42 -14.62 -11.19
C ASP A 24 -2.80 -14.60 -9.77
N LYS A 25 -2.60 -15.81 -9.23
CA LYS A 25 -2.02 -16.01 -7.89
C LYS A 25 -0.60 -15.44 -7.77
N ALA A 26 0.17 -15.43 -8.86
CA ALA A 26 1.53 -14.89 -8.85
C ALA A 26 1.50 -13.37 -8.68
N ALA A 27 0.65 -12.68 -9.43
CA ALA A 27 0.45 -11.24 -9.26
C ALA A 27 -0.08 -10.89 -7.86
N LEU A 28 -0.98 -11.72 -7.31
CA LEU A 28 -1.53 -11.51 -5.98
C LEU A 28 -0.44 -11.66 -4.90
N GLN A 29 0.41 -12.67 -5.02
CA GLN A 29 1.52 -12.89 -4.08
C GLN A 29 2.50 -11.71 -4.09
N VAL A 30 2.86 -11.19 -5.26
CA VAL A 30 3.76 -10.03 -5.38
C VAL A 30 3.12 -8.80 -4.72
N TYR A 31 1.83 -8.57 -4.95
CA TYR A 31 1.11 -7.45 -4.33
C TYR A 31 1.07 -7.54 -2.80
N LEU A 32 0.78 -8.73 -2.26
CA LEU A 32 0.79 -8.97 -0.82
C LEU A 32 2.18 -8.80 -0.21
N ASN A 33 3.23 -9.34 -0.85
CA ASN A 33 4.60 -9.19 -0.39
C ASN A 33 5.01 -7.71 -0.29
N ARG A 34 4.68 -6.91 -1.30
CA ARG A 34 4.93 -5.45 -1.26
C ARG A 34 4.18 -4.80 -0.12
N ARG A 35 2.91 -5.12 0.07
CA ARG A 35 2.10 -4.57 1.16
C ARG A 35 2.64 -4.93 2.55
N HIS A 36 3.23 -6.12 2.70
CA HIS A 36 3.91 -6.53 3.92
C HIS A 36 5.24 -5.79 4.12
N GLN A 37 6.02 -5.56 3.07
CA GLN A 37 7.26 -4.77 3.13
C GLN A 37 6.99 -3.30 3.47
N TYR A 38 5.91 -2.73 2.94
CA TYR A 38 5.41 -1.41 3.25
C TYR A 38 4.37 -1.45 4.36
N SER A 39 4.56 -2.28 5.39
CA SER A 39 3.72 -2.21 6.58
C SER A 39 3.71 -0.77 7.05
N ASN A 40 2.56 -0.10 6.90
CA ASN A 40 2.43 1.29 7.33
C ASN A 40 2.84 1.32 8.82
N PRO A 41 3.76 2.23 9.20
CA PRO A 41 4.12 2.36 10.60
C PRO A 41 2.84 2.64 11.40
N VAL A 42 2.72 2.01 12.56
CA VAL A 42 1.63 2.31 13.49
C VAL A 42 1.80 3.77 13.91
N ILE A 43 0.81 4.60 13.57
CA ILE A 43 0.86 6.05 13.78
C ILE A 43 0.59 6.39 15.26
N THR A 44 -0.36 5.70 15.90
CA THR A 44 -0.72 5.89 17.31
C THR A 44 -1.58 4.71 17.80
N ASN A 45 -1.73 4.59 19.13
CA ASN A 45 -2.64 3.64 19.79
C ASN A 45 -3.79 4.38 20.49
N LEU A 46 -4.96 3.74 20.61
CA LEU A 46 -6.17 4.35 21.18
C LEU A 46 -6.02 4.86 22.63
N ASN A 47 -5.05 4.34 23.38
CA ASN A 47 -4.84 4.68 24.79
C ASN A 47 -3.83 5.83 24.99
N GLU A 48 -3.30 6.41 23.91
CA GLU A 48 -2.34 7.51 23.98
C GLU A 48 -3.07 8.85 24.17
N SER A 49 -2.62 9.69 25.09
CA SER A 49 -3.24 10.98 25.39
C SER A 49 -3.18 11.98 24.24
N ASP A 50 -2.26 11.78 23.29
CA ASP A 50 -2.02 12.60 22.09
C ASP A 50 -2.53 11.93 20.80
N PHE A 51 -3.44 10.96 20.92
CA PHE A 51 -4.01 10.20 19.79
C PHE A 51 -4.50 11.12 18.65
N GLU A 52 -5.35 12.10 18.98
CA GLU A 52 -5.94 13.02 18.00
C GLU A 52 -4.89 13.84 17.26
N ASP A 53 -3.87 14.35 17.98
CA ASP A 53 -2.80 15.16 17.40
C ASP A 53 -1.94 14.35 16.41
N LYS A 54 -1.65 13.09 16.75
CA LYS A 54 -0.94 12.16 15.88
C LYS A 54 -1.74 11.83 14.62
N ILE A 55 -3.05 11.64 14.73
CA ILE A 55 -3.94 11.41 13.58
C ILE A 55 -3.92 12.63 12.64
N LEU A 56 -4.14 13.83 13.18
CA LEU A 56 -4.17 15.07 12.38
C LEU A 56 -2.84 15.32 11.67
N THR A 57 -1.72 15.07 12.34
CA THR A 57 -0.38 15.21 11.77
C THR A 57 -0.17 14.23 10.61
N ALA A 58 -0.51 12.96 10.80
CA ALA A 58 -0.37 11.96 9.76
C ALA A 58 -1.25 12.24 8.52
N ILE A 59 -2.46 12.78 8.72
CA ILE A 59 -3.33 13.20 7.61
C ILE A 59 -2.67 14.33 6.81
N ARG A 60 -2.11 15.34 7.48
CA ARG A 60 -1.41 16.46 6.81
C ARG A 60 -0.19 15.99 6.02
N ASP A 61 0.60 15.08 6.58
CA ASP A 61 1.76 14.49 5.90
C ASP A 61 1.33 13.71 4.65
N GLN A 62 0.26 12.93 4.76
CA GLN A 62 -0.28 12.16 3.63
C GLN A 62 -0.81 13.08 2.52
N MET A 63 -1.50 14.17 2.87
CA MET A 63 -1.95 15.14 1.87
C MET A 63 -0.77 15.79 1.13
N SER A 64 0.29 16.14 1.86
CA SER A 64 1.49 16.76 1.29
C SER A 64 2.28 15.82 0.37
N LYS A 65 2.31 14.52 0.66
CA LYS A 65 2.97 13.49 -0.17
C LYS A 65 2.21 13.13 -1.46
N ASN A 66 0.96 13.57 -1.59
CA ASN A 66 0.11 13.30 -2.75
C ASN A 66 -0.03 14.51 -3.70
N VAL A 67 0.64 15.62 -3.40
CA VAL A 67 0.83 16.78 -4.29
C VAL A 67 2.10 16.58 -5.10
#